data_AF-A0A916I8J4-F1
#
_entry.id   AF-A0A916I8J4-F1
#
_cell.length_a   1.000
_cell.length_b   1.000
_cell.length_c   1.000
_cell.angle_alpha   90.00
_cell.angle_beta   90.00
_cell.angle_gamma   90.00
#
_symmetry.space_group_name_H-M   'P 1'
#
loop_
_entity.id
_entity.type
_entity.pdbx_description
1 polymer ?
#
loop_
_entity_poly.entity_id
_entity_poly.type
_entity_poly.pdbx_seq_one_letter_code
_entity_poly.pdbx_strand_id
1 'polypeptide(L)' 'MEHLPHDVWLQRCARRVSQLEHDIVGDEARRIARELKSFERTAAMPPEAAADFVAREMARPDHPRFERRAAARR' A
#
# COMPACT_ATOMS: atom_id res chain seq x y z
N MET A 1 8.00 -9.18 -16.35
CA MET A 1 7.89 -8.24 -15.21
C MET A 1 8.84 -8.75 -14.15
N GLU A 2 9.93 -8.03 -13.88
CA GLU A 2 10.89 -8.45 -12.85
C GLU A 2 10.19 -8.41 -11.48
N HIS A 3 10.10 -9.57 -10.81
CA HIS A 3 9.61 -9.62 -9.44
C HIS A 3 10.66 -9.02 -8.52
N LEU A 4 10.43 -7.78 -8.09
CA LEU A 4 11.28 -7.15 -7.07
C LEU A 4 11.29 -8.02 -5.80
N PRO A 5 12.45 -8.17 -5.14
CA PRO A 5 12.51 -8.78 -3.81
C PRO A 5 11.52 -8.09 -2.87
N HIS A 6 10.92 -8.88 -1.98
CA HIS A 6 9.87 -8.41 -1.07
C HIS A 6 10.28 -7.13 -0.33
N ASP A 7 11.47 -7.10 0.26
CA ASP A 7 11.97 -5.96 1.02
C ASP A 7 12.18 -4.71 0.17
N VAL A 8 12.62 -4.88 -1.08
CA VAL A 8 12.82 -3.78 -2.03
C VAL A 8 11.48 -3.17 -2.42
N TRP A 9 10.46 -4.02 -2.63
CA TRP A 9 9.10 -3.55 -2.92
C TRP A 9 8.54 -2.75 -1.74
N LEU A 10 8.66 -3.28 -0.52
CA LEU A 10 8.19 -2.59 0.69
C LEU A 10 8.90 -1.25 0.92
N GLN A 11 10.23 -1.22 0.76
CA GLN A 11 11.01 -0.02 1.01
C GLN A 11 10.67 1.10 0.00
N ARG A 12 10.51 0.74 -1.29
CA ARG A 12 10.11 1.71 -2.33
C ARG A 12 8.69 2.22 -2.11
N CYS A 13 7.76 1.33 -1.79
CA CYS A 13 6.37 1.69 -1.52
C CYS A 13 6.27 2.61 -0.30
N ALA A 14 6.89 2.23 0.83
CA ALA A 14 6.92 3.04 2.05
C ALA A 14 7.54 4.42 1.82
N ARG A 15 8.67 4.48 1.10
CA ARG A 15 9.31 5.75 0.75
C ARG A 15 8.37 6.63 -0.06
N ARG A 16 7.63 6.07 -1.02
CA ARG A 16 6.67 6.82 -1.83
C ARG A 16 5.48 7.30 -1.00
N VAL A 17 4.96 6.48 -0.10
CA VAL A 17 3.87 6.89 0.82
C VAL A 17 4.29 8.09 1.66
N SER A 18 5.46 8.07 2.30
CA SER A 18 5.96 9.21 3.08
C SER A 18 6.28 10.47 2.24
N GLN A 19 6.47 10.33 0.92
CA GLN A 19 6.61 11.47 0.02
C GLN A 19 5.28 12.09 -0.38
N LEU A 20 4.22 11.30 -0.43
CA LEU A 20 2.87 11.75 -0.78
C LEU A 20 2.16 12.34 0.44
N GLU A 21 2.31 11.68 1.58
CA GLU A 21 1.70 12.05 2.85
C GLU A 21 2.78 12.33 3.88
N HIS A 22 3.05 13.61 4.09
CA HIS A 22 4.11 14.07 4.99
C HIS A 22 3.83 13.75 6.47
N ASP A 23 2.56 13.50 6.81
CA ASP A 23 2.13 13.10 8.16
C ASP A 23 2.37 11.61 8.44
N ILE A 24 2.70 10.81 7.42
CA ILE A 24 2.97 9.38 7.57
C ILE A 24 4.46 9.14 7.84
N VAL A 25 4.76 8.86 9.11
CA VAL A 25 6.09 8.50 9.60
C VAL A 25 6.54 7.11 9.11
N GLY A 26 7.85 6.86 9.11
CA GLY A 26 8.46 5.69 8.44
C GLY A 26 7.94 4.31 8.87
N ASP A 27 7.60 4.12 10.15
CA ASP A 27 7.03 2.86 10.63
C ASP A 27 5.60 2.63 10.12
N GLU A 28 4.80 3.69 10.08
CA GLU A 28 3.43 3.65 9.53
C GLU A 28 3.47 3.47 8.00
N ALA A 29 4.39 4.13 7.30
CA ALA A 29 4.58 3.93 5.87
C ALA A 29 4.97 2.48 5.54
N ARG A 30 5.82 1.85 6.37
CA ARG A 30 6.16 0.43 6.24
C ARG A 30 4.96 -0.48 6.49
N ARG A 31 4.13 -0.15 7.48
CA ARG A 31 2.90 -0.90 7.76
C ARG A 31 1.95 -0.84 6.56
N ILE A 32 1.72 0.35 6.02
CA ILE A 32 0.90 0.56 4.82
C ILE A 32 1.46 -0.23 3.63
N ALA A 33 2.77 -0.20 3.41
CA ALA A 33 3.40 -0.99 2.36
C ALA A 33 3.15 -2.51 2.52
N ARG A 34 3.22 -3.05 3.75
CA ARG A 34 2.91 -4.46 4.00
C ARG A 34 1.46 -4.79 3.72
N GLU A 35 0.54 -3.93 4.16
CA GLU A 35 -0.89 -4.07 3.88
C GLU A 35 -1.15 -4.03 2.37
N LEU A 36 -0.56 -3.09 1.64
CA LEU A 36 -0.65 -3.02 0.18
C LEU A 36 -0.09 -4.27 -0.50
N LYS A 37 0.99 -4.86 0.01
CA LYS A 37 1.52 -6.11 -0.58
C LYS A 37 0.65 -7.33 -0.30
N SER A 38 -0.24 -7.26 0.70
CA SER A 38 -1.17 -8.35 1.03
C SER A 38 -2.38 -8.46 0.10
N PHE A 39 -2.73 -7.38 -0.61
CA PHE A 39 -3.83 -7.40 -1.58
C PHE A 39 -3.31 -7.75 -2.98
N GLU A 40 -3.92 -8.74 -3.64
CA GLU A 40 -3.51 -9.19 -4.98
C GLU A 40 -3.44 -8.04 -6.01
N ARG A 41 -4.43 -7.14 -5.96
CA ARG A 41 -4.54 -6.02 -6.90
C ARG A 41 -3.33 -5.08 -6.83
N THR A 42 -2.89 -4.72 -5.64
CA THR A 42 -1.75 -3.80 -5.41
C THR A 42 -0.42 -4.55 -5.42
N ALA A 43 -0.40 -5.82 -5.04
CA ALA A 43 0.80 -6.67 -5.11
C ALA A 43 1.26 -6.91 -6.56
N ALA A 44 0.33 -6.93 -7.51
CA ALA A 44 0.57 -7.01 -8.95
C ALA A 44 1.02 -5.69 -9.59
N MET A 45 1.01 -4.58 -8.84
CA MET A 45 1.44 -3.26 -9.33
C MET A 45 2.90 -2.94 -8.92
N PRO A 46 3.54 -2.00 -9.64
CA PRO A 46 4.77 -1.37 -9.17
C PRO A 46 4.56 -0.73 -7.78
N PRO A 47 5.57 -0.75 -6.89
CA PRO A 47 5.43 -0.26 -5.52
C PRO A 47 5.04 1.23 -5.46
N GLU A 48 5.52 2.03 -6.41
CA GLU A 48 5.18 3.45 -6.52
C GLU A 48 3.71 3.65 -6.92
N ALA A 49 3.22 2.87 -7.89
CA ALA A 49 1.83 2.92 -8.34
C ALA A 49 0.85 2.44 -7.25
N ALA A 50 1.25 1.44 -6.45
CA ALA A 50 0.46 1.00 -5.30
C ALA A 50 0.35 2.09 -4.22
N ALA A 51 1.44 2.83 -3.97
CA ALA A 51 1.44 3.97 -3.06
C ALA A 51 0.58 5.14 -3.57
N ASP A 52 0.70 5.49 -4.86
CA ASP A 52 -0.13 6.53 -5.48
C ASP A 52 -1.63 6.15 -5.44
N PHE A 53 -1.96 4.86 -5.62
CA PHE A 53 -3.33 4.35 -5.46
C PHE A 53 -3.86 4.57 -4.05
N VAL A 54 -3.08 4.20 -3.02
CA VAL A 54 -3.47 4.39 -1.62
C VAL A 54 -3.68 5.85 -1.28
N ALA A 55 -2.80 6.74 -1.74
CA ALA A 55 -2.90 8.18 -1.49
C ALA A 55 -4.18 8.75 -2.12
N ARG A 56 -4.53 8.32 -3.34
CA ARG A 56 -5.78 8.71 -3.99
C ARG A 56 -7.02 8.20 -3.26
N GLU A 57 -6.97 6.99 -2.71
CA GLU A 57 -8.08 6.44 -1.92
C GLU A 57 -8.21 7.13 -0.56
N MET A 58 -7.10 7.48 0.11
CA MET A 58 -7.12 8.25 1.37
C MET A 58 -7.61 9.69 1.17
N ALA A 59 -7.30 10.30 0.03
CA ALA A 59 -7.78 11.63 -0.34
C ALA A 59 -9.28 11.66 -0.72
N ARG A 60 -9.94 10.51 -0.87
CA ARG A 60 -11.40 10.46 -1.09
C ARG A 60 -12.13 10.53 0.26
N PRO A 61 -12.99 11.53 0.47
CA PRO A 61 -13.68 11.72 1.76
C PRO A 61 -14.71 10.63 2.12
N ASP A 62 -15.02 9.69 1.22
CA ASP A 62 -16.17 8.75 1.37
C ASP A 62 -15.84 7.25 1.28
N HIS A 63 -14.57 6.82 1.28
CA HIS A 63 -14.26 5.38 1.13
C HIS A 63 -13.99 4.65 2.46
N PRO A 64 -14.70 3.54 2.77
CA PRO A 64 -14.36 2.70 3.92
C PRO A 64 -12.96 2.14 3.75
N ARG A 65 -12.09 2.53 4.69
CA ARG A 65 -10.69 2.15 4.83
C ARG A 65 -10.52 0.64 4.61
N PHE A 66 -10.00 0.26 3.43
CA PHE A 66 -9.63 -1.10 3.02
C PHE A 66 -10.47 -2.19 3.69
N GLU A 67 -11.63 -2.53 3.13
CA GLU A 67 -12.32 -3.76 3.49
C GLU A 67 -11.39 -4.94 3.25
N ARG A 68 -10.70 -5.35 4.32
CA ARG A 68 -10.12 -6.67 4.43
C ARG A 68 -11.27 -7.63 4.15
N ARG A 69 -11.29 -8.24 2.97
CA ARG A 69 -11.97 -9.51 2.74
C ARG A 69 -11.29 -10.55 3.63
N ALA A 70 -11.58 -10.50 4.93
CA ALA A 70 -11.49 -11.66 5.78
C ALA A 70 -12.54 -12.62 5.24
N ALA A 71 -12.07 -13.68 4.60
CA ALA A 71 -12.92 -14.76 4.11
C ALA A 71 -13.90 -15.17 5.21
N ALA A 72 -15.19 -15.00 4.94
CA ALA A 72 -16.20 -15.76 5.65
C ALA A 72 -16.02 -17.23 5.24
N ARG A 73 -15.27 -17.98 6.07
CA ARG A 73 -15.36 -19.44 6.06
C ARG A 73 -16.72 -19.82 6.63
N ARG A 74 -17.65 -20.25 5.77
CA ARG A 74 -18.50 -21.42 5.98
C ARG A 74 -19.28 -21.76 4.73
#